data_AF-A0A1V2Q0N1-F1
#
_entry.id   AF-A0A1V2Q0N1-F1
#
_cell.length_a   1.000
_cell.length_b   1.000
_cell.length_c   1.000
_cell.angle_alpha   90.00
_cell.angle_beta   90.00
_cell.angle_gamma   90.00
#
_symmetry.space_group_name_H-M   'P 1'
#
loop_
_entity.id
_entity.type
_entity.pdbx_description
1 polymer ?
#
loop_
_entity_poly.entity_id
_entity_poly.type
_entity_poly.pdbx_seq_one_letter_code
_entity_poly.pdbx_strand_id
1 'polypeptide(L)'
;MTEHEMSARDIAEQARRLADRAENRARETRPRRPLPRGLRDPAEAFQRRGITDPRAEPVALVLAGGGARGAYQAGVARFLAETGTPVTAVSGASIGALNGAILAAAPSLTAGAERMVEAWTYVAERTGRPPHRAALTDGEEVAPDLAERPVVDEPTRLQLLNLVSRMKGPLFGRDFLDGLLMRFVDLDDVQRGLPLLVSVFPSVDPSIGGIERFFRLPRKDGPDRAILHPRFGWALDVVRGWFLGAKAEWIRVNSQPKEFIHNTVLASAALPIVMPPRVVDGRVYRDGGIADNLPVGALAELVDVSRVVVVHLKPYPLFNPADPDFNLIEIMPSRPLNPGGPIGGLTGLVDLSPDRVAALCEAGYEDARDQLGRVWQHEGIARIAEFTADFRTGAIDELGEPR
;
A
#
# COMPACT_ATOMS: atom_id res chain seq x y z
N MET A 1 -10.80 13.60 -49.98
CA MET A 1 -9.63 13.32 -49.12
C MET A 1 -10.15 12.68 -47.85
N THR A 2 -9.90 11.39 -47.69
CA THR A 2 -10.44 10.54 -46.62
C THR A 2 -9.71 10.82 -45.30
N GLU A 3 -10.46 11.19 -44.26
CA GLU A 3 -10.01 11.22 -42.87
C GLU A 3 -9.65 9.78 -42.45
N HIS A 4 -8.39 9.53 -42.07
CA HIS A 4 -8.01 8.29 -41.39
C HIS A 4 -8.37 8.45 -39.91
N GLU A 5 -9.49 7.88 -39.49
CA GLU A 5 -9.75 7.58 -38.08
C GLU A 5 -8.69 6.56 -37.62
N MET A 6 -7.80 7.00 -36.74
CA MET A 6 -6.85 6.10 -36.10
C MET A 6 -7.58 5.08 -35.23
N SER A 7 -7.26 3.82 -35.45
CA SER A 7 -7.81 2.68 -34.72
C SER A 7 -7.33 2.69 -33.26
N ALA A 8 -8.10 2.09 -32.35
CA ALA A 8 -7.66 1.83 -30.98
C ALA A 8 -6.32 1.07 -30.91
N ARG A 9 -5.96 0.32 -31.97
CA ARG A 9 -4.65 -0.32 -32.12
C ARG A 9 -3.52 0.71 -32.30
N ASP A 10 -3.74 1.76 -33.08
CA ASP A 10 -2.74 2.78 -33.35
C ASP A 10 -2.44 3.60 -32.09
N ILE A 11 -3.48 3.89 -31.30
CA ILE A 11 -3.35 4.55 -29.98
C ILE A 11 -2.54 3.68 -29.01
N ALA A 12 -2.83 2.37 -28.96
CA ALA A 12 -2.11 1.43 -28.09
C ALA A 12 -0.64 1.23 -28.53
N GLU A 13 -0.35 1.29 -29.83
CA GLU A 13 1.02 1.21 -30.34
C GLU A 13 1.81 2.48 -30.05
N GLN A 14 1.18 3.65 -30.17
CA GLN A 14 1.80 4.93 -29.81
C GLN A 14 2.05 5.06 -28.30
N ALA A 15 1.13 4.57 -27.47
CA ALA A 15 1.29 4.52 -26.02
C ALA A 15 2.45 3.60 -25.60
N ARG A 16 2.63 2.45 -26.27
CA ARG A 16 3.80 1.58 -26.10
C ARG A 16 5.11 2.30 -26.42
N ARG A 17 5.20 2.97 -27.57
CA ARG A 17 6.42 3.72 -27.96
C ARG A 17 6.79 4.83 -26.97
N LEU A 18 5.79 5.46 -26.33
CA LEU A 18 6.02 6.46 -25.29
C LEU A 18 6.46 5.82 -23.96
N ALA A 19 5.87 4.68 -23.60
CA ALA A 19 6.28 3.90 -22.44
C ALA A 19 7.73 3.41 -22.57
N ASP A 20 8.11 2.88 -23.74
CA ASP A 20 9.47 2.40 -24.03
C ASP A 20 10.51 3.53 -23.94
N ARG A 21 10.16 4.74 -24.42
CA ARG A 21 11.04 5.92 -24.30
C ARG A 21 11.19 6.40 -22.87
N ALA A 22 10.13 6.34 -22.06
CA ALA A 22 10.19 6.68 -20.65
C ALA A 22 11.00 5.65 -19.85
N GLU A 23 10.85 4.35 -20.16
CA GLU A 23 11.60 3.26 -19.54
C GLU A 23 13.10 3.34 -19.89
N ASN A 24 13.45 3.63 -21.15
CA ASN A 24 14.85 3.79 -21.56
C ASN A 24 15.53 4.98 -20.87
N ARG A 25 14.82 6.11 -20.70
CA ARG A 25 15.35 7.24 -19.91
C ARG A 25 15.53 6.89 -18.43
N ALA A 26 14.59 6.13 -17.84
CA ALA A 26 14.70 5.69 -16.44
C ALA A 26 15.86 4.71 -16.22
N ARG A 27 16.17 3.87 -17.23
CA ARG A 27 17.34 2.96 -17.22
C ARG A 27 18.66 3.71 -17.29
N GLU A 28 18.73 4.80 -18.07
CA GLU A 28 19.93 5.65 -18.19
C GLU A 28 20.26 6.42 -16.89
N THR A 29 19.27 6.64 -16.01
CA THR A 29 19.44 7.32 -14.71
C THR A 29 19.58 6.40 -13.49
N ARG A 30 19.79 5.09 -13.67
CA ARG A 30 20.03 4.15 -12.54
C ARG A 30 21.54 4.02 -12.25
N PRO A 31 22.15 4.80 -11.34
CA PRO A 31 23.32 4.29 -10.66
C PRO A 31 22.85 3.14 -9.77
N ARG A 32 23.24 1.90 -10.09
CA ARG A 32 23.36 0.83 -9.08
C ARG A 32 24.36 1.35 -8.05
N ARG A 33 23.88 2.05 -7.02
CA ARG A 33 24.74 2.54 -5.96
C ARG A 33 25.03 1.35 -5.05
N PRO A 34 26.25 0.77 -5.06
CA PRO A 34 26.59 -0.21 -4.04
C PRO A 34 26.43 0.44 -2.67
N LEU A 35 26.00 -0.35 -1.68
CA LEU A 35 25.88 0.08 -0.29
C LEU A 35 27.17 0.82 0.11
N PRO A 36 27.08 2.04 0.67
CA PRO A 36 28.25 2.73 1.22
C PRO A 36 28.96 1.81 2.22
N ARG A 37 30.25 1.54 2.00
CA ARG A 37 31.08 0.78 2.95
C ARG A 37 31.06 1.50 4.30
N GLY A 38 30.59 0.81 5.35
CA GLY A 38 30.58 1.33 6.72
C GLY A 38 29.21 1.61 7.34
N LEU A 39 28.10 1.37 6.64
CA LEU A 39 26.80 1.23 7.29
C LEU A 39 26.83 -0.04 8.16
N ARG A 40 26.73 0.12 9.48
CA ARG A 40 26.27 -0.98 10.35
C ARG A 40 24.96 -1.47 9.75
N ASP A 41 24.81 -2.78 9.65
CA ASP A 41 23.60 -3.38 9.14
C ASP A 41 22.39 -2.75 9.89
N PRO A 42 21.44 -2.09 9.19
CA PRO A 42 20.25 -1.54 9.82
C PRO A 42 19.44 -2.63 10.55
N ALA A 43 19.53 -3.89 10.11
CA ALA A 43 19.03 -5.02 10.87
C ALA A 43 19.79 -5.16 12.19
N GLU A 44 21.13 -5.01 12.26
CA GLU A 44 21.88 -4.99 13.54
C GLU A 44 21.43 -3.87 14.49
N ALA A 45 21.04 -2.70 13.97
CA ALA A 45 20.55 -1.57 14.77
C ALA A 45 19.15 -1.84 15.36
N PHE A 46 18.29 -2.53 14.61
CA PHE A 46 16.95 -2.94 15.03
C PHE A 46 16.96 -4.23 15.89
N GLN A 47 17.86 -5.17 15.58
CA GLN A 47 18.08 -6.42 16.32
C GLN A 47 18.47 -6.16 17.78
N ARG A 48 19.29 -5.13 18.04
CA ARG A 48 19.72 -4.77 19.41
C ARG A 48 18.61 -4.17 20.28
N ARG A 49 17.42 -3.87 19.73
CA ARG A 49 16.30 -3.24 20.48
C ARG A 49 14.95 -3.95 20.33
N GLY A 50 14.83 -5.02 19.54
CA GLY A 50 13.53 -5.61 19.23
C GLY A 50 13.48 -7.09 18.82
N ILE A 51 14.59 -7.83 18.83
CA ILE A 51 14.53 -9.30 18.79
C ILE A 51 14.66 -9.82 20.23
N THR A 52 13.59 -10.37 20.78
CA THR A 52 13.58 -10.98 22.12
C THR A 52 14.13 -12.42 22.12
N ASP A 53 14.27 -13.07 20.96
CA ASP A 53 14.92 -14.39 20.83
C ASP A 53 15.85 -14.45 19.60
N PRO A 54 17.18 -14.52 19.78
CA PRO A 54 18.14 -14.66 18.67
C PRO A 54 18.00 -15.96 17.86
N ARG A 55 17.09 -16.86 18.24
CA ARG A 55 16.74 -18.10 17.52
C ARG A 55 15.48 -17.97 16.65
N ALA A 56 14.77 -16.84 16.69
CA ALA A 56 13.59 -16.62 15.86
C ALA A 56 14.01 -16.19 14.44
N GLU A 57 13.53 -16.91 13.43
CA GLU A 57 13.84 -16.63 12.03
C GLU A 57 13.31 -15.23 11.64
N PRO A 58 14.16 -14.32 11.12
CA PRO A 58 13.74 -12.99 10.66
C PRO A 58 12.66 -13.06 9.59
N VAL A 59 11.71 -12.13 9.66
CA VAL A 59 10.61 -12.02 8.68
C VAL A 59 10.61 -10.64 8.04
N ALA A 60 10.31 -10.59 6.75
CA ALA A 60 9.93 -9.34 6.07
C ALA A 60 8.41 -9.24 5.94
N LEU A 61 7.87 -8.02 6.01
CA LEU A 61 6.44 -7.76 5.98
C LEU A 61 6.03 -7.02 4.70
N VAL A 62 5.07 -7.56 3.96
CA VAL A 62 4.51 -6.92 2.75
C VAL A 62 3.10 -6.43 3.05
N LEU A 63 2.85 -5.14 2.83
CA LEU A 63 1.57 -4.49 3.08
C LEU A 63 0.92 -4.06 1.76
N ALA A 64 -0.18 -4.71 1.39
CA ALA A 64 -0.91 -4.40 0.17
C ALA A 64 -1.56 -3.01 0.17
N GLY A 65 -1.80 -2.46 -1.02
CA GLY A 65 -2.62 -1.27 -1.19
C GLY A 65 -4.13 -1.56 -1.11
N GLY A 66 -4.91 -0.61 -0.56
CA GLY A 66 -6.35 -0.80 -0.40
C GLY A 66 -7.14 0.27 0.35
N GLY A 67 -6.67 1.52 0.41
CA GLY A 67 -7.40 2.64 1.03
C GLY A 67 -7.77 2.39 2.49
N ALA A 68 -9.02 2.64 2.86
CA ALA A 68 -9.55 2.43 4.22
C ALA A 68 -9.33 1.02 4.80
N ARG A 69 -9.12 0.02 3.94
CA ARG A 69 -8.81 -1.35 4.36
C ARG A 69 -7.46 -1.47 5.07
N GLY A 70 -6.60 -0.44 5.03
CA GLY A 70 -5.36 -0.44 5.82
C GLY A 70 -5.56 -0.58 7.33
N ALA A 71 -6.75 -0.29 7.87
CA ALA A 71 -7.08 -0.60 9.26
C ALA A 71 -6.98 -2.10 9.60
N TYR A 72 -7.20 -2.98 8.61
CA TYR A 72 -6.99 -4.41 8.74
C TYR A 72 -5.51 -4.74 9.04
N GLN A 73 -4.58 -4.06 8.38
CA GLN A 73 -3.14 -4.23 8.61
C GLN A 73 -2.73 -3.80 10.02
N ALA A 74 -3.44 -2.84 10.63
CA ALA A 74 -3.20 -2.45 12.02
C ALA A 74 -3.48 -3.61 13.00
N GLY A 75 -4.58 -4.33 12.77
CA GLY A 75 -4.92 -5.55 13.52
C GLY A 75 -3.88 -6.66 13.36
N VAL A 76 -3.45 -6.89 12.13
CA VAL A 76 -2.38 -7.85 11.83
C VAL A 76 -1.09 -7.49 12.57
N ALA A 77 -0.66 -6.23 12.48
CA ALA A 77 0.56 -5.78 13.16
C ALA A 77 0.45 -5.86 14.68
N ARG A 78 -0.74 -5.61 15.26
CA ARG A 78 -1.00 -5.82 16.70
C ARG A 78 -0.73 -7.26 17.08
N PHE A 79 -1.24 -8.23 16.32
CA PHE A 79 -0.99 -9.65 16.57
C PHE A 79 0.50 -10.03 16.41
N LEU A 80 1.16 -9.55 15.35
CA LEU A 80 2.60 -9.78 15.13
C LEU A 80 3.45 -9.22 16.28
N ALA A 81 3.07 -8.06 16.82
CA ALA A 81 3.73 -7.44 17.97
C ALA A 81 3.53 -8.26 19.25
N GLU A 82 2.30 -8.67 19.56
CA GLU A 82 1.98 -9.46 20.76
C GLU A 82 2.69 -10.82 20.79
N THR A 83 2.94 -11.38 19.61
CA THR A 83 3.64 -12.67 19.44
C THR A 83 5.15 -12.54 19.36
N GLY A 84 5.68 -11.30 19.40
CA GLY A 84 7.13 -11.05 19.34
C GLY A 84 7.76 -11.38 17.99
N THR A 85 7.00 -11.26 16.89
CA THR A 85 7.50 -11.58 15.55
C THR A 85 8.68 -10.66 15.16
N PRO A 86 9.85 -11.20 14.77
CA PRO A 86 11.02 -10.41 14.45
C PRO A 86 10.95 -9.83 13.01
N VAL A 87 10.10 -8.82 12.82
CA VAL A 87 10.00 -8.12 11.52
C VAL A 87 11.27 -7.28 11.29
N THR A 88 11.95 -7.49 10.16
CA THR A 88 13.25 -6.87 9.84
C THR A 88 13.25 -5.98 8.60
N ALA A 89 12.19 -6.02 7.79
CA ALA A 89 11.97 -5.15 6.65
C ALA A 89 10.49 -5.02 6.34
N VAL A 90 10.10 -3.92 5.70
CA VAL A 90 8.73 -3.70 5.22
C VAL A 90 8.75 -3.23 3.78
N SER A 91 7.81 -3.71 2.99
CA SER A 91 7.49 -3.14 1.68
C SER A 91 5.99 -2.84 1.60
N GLY A 92 5.60 -1.70 1.02
CA GLY A 92 4.20 -1.32 0.95
C GLY A 92 3.82 -0.56 -0.32
N ALA A 93 2.55 -0.68 -0.69
CA ALA A 93 1.92 0.11 -1.75
C ALA A 93 0.72 0.87 -1.20
N SER A 94 0.49 2.11 -1.65
CA SER A 94 -0.67 2.90 -1.24
C SER A 94 -0.75 3.04 0.28
N ILE A 95 -1.90 2.72 0.87
CA ILE A 95 -2.06 2.70 2.32
C ILE A 95 -1.05 1.80 3.04
N GLY A 96 -0.60 0.71 2.39
CA GLY A 96 0.44 -0.16 2.93
C GLY A 96 1.78 0.54 3.06
N ALA A 97 2.10 1.49 2.17
CA ALA A 97 3.30 2.32 2.30
C ALA A 97 3.19 3.31 3.48
N LEU A 98 2.00 3.88 3.72
CA LEU A 98 1.76 4.75 4.87
C LEU A 98 1.88 3.97 6.20
N ASN A 99 1.20 2.83 6.29
CA ASN A 99 1.32 1.93 7.45
C ASN A 99 2.77 1.45 7.63
N GLY A 100 3.46 1.12 6.55
CA GLY A 100 4.88 0.77 6.56
C GLY A 100 5.78 1.90 7.07
N ALA A 101 5.47 3.16 6.74
CA ALA A 101 6.18 4.33 7.26
C ALA A 101 5.98 4.52 8.77
N ILE A 102 4.77 4.24 9.29
CA ILE A 102 4.50 4.23 10.73
C ILE A 102 5.36 3.17 11.44
N LEU A 103 5.42 1.95 10.89
CA LEU A 103 6.27 0.87 11.42
C LEU A 103 7.76 1.22 11.32
N ALA A 104 8.19 1.82 10.22
CA ALA A 104 9.59 2.20 10.01
C ALA A 104 10.08 3.32 10.93
N ALA A 105 9.20 4.24 11.29
CA ALA A 105 9.48 5.30 12.27
C ALA A 105 9.34 4.86 13.72
N ALA A 106 8.92 3.62 14.00
CA ALA A 106 8.70 3.15 15.35
C ALA A 106 9.98 2.54 15.96
N PRO A 107 10.21 2.72 17.26
CA PRO A 107 11.38 2.13 17.94
C PRO A 107 11.28 0.60 18.09
N SER A 108 10.09 0.03 17.94
CA SER A 108 9.82 -1.42 17.98
C SER A 108 8.53 -1.74 17.21
N LEU A 109 8.33 -3.02 16.88
CA LEU A 109 7.09 -3.46 16.22
C LEU A 109 5.85 -3.17 17.09
N THR A 110 5.95 -3.35 18.41
CA THR A 110 4.87 -3.04 19.37
C THR A 110 4.47 -1.56 19.31
N ALA A 111 5.44 -0.65 19.43
CA ALA A 111 5.16 0.78 19.36
C ALA A 111 4.61 1.19 17.97
N GLY A 112 5.06 0.53 16.91
CA GLY A 112 4.57 0.77 15.55
C GLY A 112 3.12 0.28 15.37
N ALA A 113 2.79 -0.90 15.90
CA ALA A 113 1.44 -1.44 15.87
C ALA A 113 0.45 -0.57 16.66
N GLU A 114 0.82 -0.15 17.88
CA GLU A 114 0.04 0.77 18.70
C GLU A 114 -0.21 2.09 17.97
N ARG A 115 0.86 2.71 17.44
CA ARG A 115 0.76 3.98 16.69
C ARG A 115 -0.09 3.85 15.43
N MET A 116 -0.07 2.69 14.77
CA MET A 116 -0.92 2.44 13.61
C MET A 116 -2.40 2.35 14.02
N VAL A 117 -2.73 1.65 15.12
CA VAL A 117 -4.10 1.63 15.67
C VAL A 117 -4.56 3.05 16.06
N GLU A 118 -3.70 3.85 16.69
CA GLU A 118 -3.97 5.25 16.99
C GLU A 118 -4.23 6.08 15.72
N ALA A 119 -3.42 5.90 14.67
CA ALA A 119 -3.58 6.58 13.40
C ALA A 119 -4.94 6.28 12.76
N TRP A 120 -5.33 5.02 12.72
CA TRP A 120 -6.63 4.61 12.19
C TRP A 120 -7.80 5.10 13.03
N THR A 121 -7.66 5.10 14.37
CA THR A 121 -8.66 5.64 15.29
C THR A 121 -8.85 7.15 15.06
N TYR A 122 -7.76 7.90 14.95
CA TYR A 122 -7.78 9.33 14.64
C TYR A 122 -8.47 9.62 13.30
N VAL A 123 -8.16 8.85 12.26
CA VAL A 123 -8.82 8.96 10.95
C VAL A 123 -10.32 8.70 11.07
N ALA A 124 -10.70 7.70 11.87
CA ALA A 124 -12.11 7.33 12.03
C ALA A 124 -12.91 8.42 12.77
N GLU A 125 -12.34 8.99 13.83
CA GLU A 125 -12.93 10.10 14.57
C GLU A 125 -13.08 11.35 13.69
N ARG A 126 -12.06 11.67 12.89
CA ARG A 126 -12.07 12.83 11.98
C ARG A 126 -13.07 12.70 10.84
N THR A 127 -13.32 11.49 10.38
CA THR A 127 -14.23 11.25 9.25
C THR A 127 -15.66 10.97 9.72
N GLY A 128 -15.84 10.49 10.96
CA GLY A 128 -17.14 10.27 11.57
C GLY A 128 -17.97 9.18 10.88
N ARG A 129 -19.18 8.98 11.40
CA ARG A 129 -20.15 8.06 10.80
C ARG A 129 -20.69 8.65 9.49
N PRO A 130 -20.80 7.84 8.42
CA PRO A 130 -21.41 8.28 7.19
C PRO A 130 -22.91 8.48 7.45
N PRO A 131 -23.62 9.30 6.66
CA PRO A 131 -25.04 9.54 6.88
C PRO A 131 -25.83 8.23 6.70
N HIS A 132 -26.17 7.58 7.82
CA HIS A 132 -27.27 6.64 7.88
C HIS A 132 -28.54 7.47 7.90
N ARG A 133 -29.32 7.45 6.80
CA ARG A 133 -30.75 7.78 6.58
C ARG A 133 -31.45 8.91 7.41
N ALA A 134 -31.14 9.07 8.69
CA ALA A 134 -31.59 10.09 9.64
C ALA A 134 -30.85 11.45 9.55
N ALA A 135 -29.69 11.56 8.89
CA ALA A 135 -29.00 12.84 8.71
C ALA A 135 -29.43 13.62 7.45
N LEU A 136 -30.40 13.09 6.69
CA LEU A 136 -30.98 13.76 5.52
C LEU A 136 -32.24 14.56 5.86
N THR A 137 -32.64 14.62 7.13
CA THR A 137 -33.60 15.61 7.61
C THR A 137 -32.85 16.83 8.09
N ASP A 138 -32.82 17.84 7.21
CA ASP A 138 -32.58 19.27 7.42
C ASP A 138 -31.48 19.84 6.51
N GLY A 139 -31.86 20.07 5.25
CA GLY A 139 -31.32 21.20 4.47
C GLY A 139 -30.12 20.96 3.56
N GLU A 140 -29.45 19.80 3.57
CA GLU A 140 -28.43 19.51 2.56
C GLU A 140 -29.05 18.89 1.31
N GLU A 141 -29.09 19.68 0.23
CA GLU A 141 -29.47 19.22 -1.11
C GLU A 141 -28.57 18.04 -1.54
N VAL A 142 -29.08 16.82 -1.36
CA VAL A 142 -28.64 15.66 -2.14
C VAL A 142 -28.80 16.07 -3.59
N ALA A 143 -27.73 15.96 -4.39
CA ALA A 143 -27.76 16.27 -5.81
C ALA A 143 -29.05 15.67 -6.43
N PRO A 144 -30.00 16.49 -6.90
CA PRO A 144 -31.39 16.07 -7.16
C PRO A 144 -31.47 14.91 -8.16
N ASP A 145 -30.46 14.76 -9.01
CA ASP A 145 -30.38 13.77 -10.08
C ASP A 145 -30.06 12.32 -9.62
N LEU A 146 -29.62 12.11 -8.37
CA LEU A 146 -29.38 10.77 -7.81
C LEU A 146 -30.57 10.21 -7.02
N ALA A 147 -31.43 11.08 -6.49
CA ALA A 147 -32.60 10.69 -5.71
C ALA A 147 -33.76 10.18 -6.59
N GLU A 148 -33.80 10.59 -7.86
CA GLU A 148 -34.92 10.35 -8.77
C GLU A 148 -34.70 9.20 -9.77
N ARG A 149 -33.55 8.51 -9.77
CA ARG A 149 -33.27 7.41 -10.70
C ARG A 149 -33.92 6.09 -10.23
N PRO A 150 -34.95 5.57 -10.92
CA PRO A 150 -35.80 4.48 -10.42
C PRO A 150 -35.21 3.06 -10.52
N VAL A 151 -33.90 2.90 -10.74
CA VAL A 151 -33.27 1.62 -11.16
C VAL A 151 -32.26 1.07 -10.15
N VAL A 152 -32.07 1.71 -9.00
CA VAL A 152 -31.04 1.32 -8.02
C VAL A 152 -31.69 0.84 -6.73
N ASP A 153 -31.35 -0.37 -6.28
CA ASP A 153 -31.82 -0.93 -5.01
C ASP A 153 -31.36 -0.07 -3.81
N GLU A 154 -32.15 -0.04 -2.74
CA GLU A 154 -31.89 0.81 -1.57
C GLU A 154 -30.48 0.63 -0.95
N PRO A 155 -29.93 -0.60 -0.84
CA PRO A 155 -28.54 -0.79 -0.41
C PRO A 155 -27.51 -0.07 -1.29
N THR A 156 -27.65 -0.16 -2.61
CA THR A 156 -26.75 0.52 -3.55
C THR A 156 -26.95 2.04 -3.52
N ARG A 157 -28.19 2.53 -3.34
CA ARG A 157 -28.47 3.96 -3.17
C ARG A 157 -27.77 4.54 -1.93
N LEU A 158 -27.83 3.83 -0.79
CA LEU A 158 -27.13 4.23 0.43
C LEU A 158 -25.61 4.24 0.24
N GLN A 159 -25.07 3.26 -0.49
CA GLN A 159 -23.65 3.21 -0.84
C GLN A 159 -23.22 4.41 -1.69
N LEU A 160 -24.03 4.84 -2.66
CA LEU A 160 -23.77 6.04 -3.47
C LEU A 160 -23.77 7.31 -2.62
N LEU A 161 -24.75 7.47 -1.73
CA LEU A 161 -24.83 8.63 -0.84
C LEU A 161 -23.64 8.70 0.11
N ASN A 162 -23.25 7.57 0.70
CA ASN A 162 -22.05 7.49 1.53
C ASN A 162 -20.80 7.89 0.71
N LEU A 163 -20.63 7.33 -0.48
CA LEU A 163 -19.51 7.66 -1.36
C LEU A 163 -19.44 9.17 -1.67
N VAL A 164 -20.57 9.79 -2.04
CA VAL A 164 -20.63 11.23 -2.32
C VAL A 164 -20.31 12.07 -1.08
N SER A 165 -20.85 11.70 0.07
CA SER A 165 -20.55 12.35 1.35
C SER A 165 -19.06 12.26 1.69
N ARG A 166 -18.45 11.10 1.50
CA ARG A 166 -17.00 10.88 1.72
C ARG A 166 -16.15 11.69 0.77
N MET A 167 -16.52 11.77 -0.51
CA MET A 167 -15.81 12.60 -1.50
C MET A 167 -15.83 14.09 -1.18
N LYS A 168 -16.86 14.57 -0.48
CA LYS A 168 -16.94 15.94 0.03
C LYS A 168 -16.30 16.12 1.42
N GLY A 169 -15.92 15.01 2.06
CA GLY A 169 -15.39 14.99 3.42
C GLY A 169 -13.89 15.26 3.50
N PRO A 170 -13.34 15.31 4.74
CA PRO A 170 -11.96 15.72 5.00
C PRO A 170 -10.89 14.81 4.34
N LEU A 171 -11.24 13.57 4.00
CA LEU A 171 -10.34 12.61 3.33
C LEU A 171 -9.75 13.13 2.02
N PHE A 172 -10.52 13.95 1.29
CA PHE A 172 -10.14 14.49 -0.03
C PHE A 172 -9.53 15.91 0.07
N GLY A 173 -9.32 16.40 1.30
CA GLY A 173 -8.54 17.61 1.53
C GLY A 173 -7.10 17.40 1.11
N ARG A 174 -6.51 18.39 0.43
CA ARG A 174 -5.11 18.32 -0.05
C ARG A 174 -4.10 18.01 1.05
N ASP A 175 -4.40 18.44 2.27
CA ASP A 175 -3.49 18.33 3.42
C ASP A 175 -3.82 17.14 4.34
N PHE A 176 -4.82 16.32 4.01
CA PHE A 176 -5.24 15.24 4.91
C PHE A 176 -4.17 14.16 5.04
N LEU A 177 -3.65 13.63 3.92
CA LEU A 177 -2.59 12.63 3.96
C LEU A 177 -1.26 13.21 4.43
N ASP A 178 -0.90 14.42 3.99
CA ASP A 178 0.30 15.12 4.48
C ASP A 178 0.21 15.29 6.01
N GLY A 179 -0.92 15.77 6.51
CA GLY A 179 -1.16 15.96 7.95
C GLY A 179 -1.19 14.64 8.72
N LEU A 180 -1.73 13.57 8.13
CA LEU A 180 -1.72 12.23 8.74
C LEU A 180 -0.29 11.67 8.83
N LEU A 181 0.46 11.75 7.73
CA LEU A 181 1.86 11.31 7.68
C LEU A 181 2.69 12.08 8.70
N MET A 182 2.65 13.41 8.68
CA MET A 182 3.43 14.26 9.58
C MET A 182 3.02 14.14 11.05
N ARG A 183 1.80 13.65 11.33
CA ARG A 183 1.32 13.42 12.71
C ARG A 183 1.84 12.12 13.31
N PHE A 184 1.92 11.05 12.51
CA PHE A 184 2.22 9.71 13.01
C PHE A 184 3.58 9.17 12.57
N VAL A 185 4.32 9.89 11.73
CA VAL A 185 5.61 9.45 11.21
C VAL A 185 6.66 10.54 11.40
N ASP A 186 7.65 10.26 12.25
CA ASP A 186 8.88 11.05 12.30
C ASP A 186 9.80 10.59 11.17
N LEU A 187 10.09 11.50 10.24
CA LEU A 187 10.91 11.20 9.06
C LEU A 187 12.40 10.98 9.40
N ASP A 188 12.91 11.55 10.49
CA ASP A 188 14.27 11.25 10.99
C ASP A 188 14.36 9.81 11.49
N ASP A 189 13.26 9.29 12.04
CA ASP A 189 13.20 7.91 12.50
C ASP A 189 13.03 6.95 11.32
N VAL A 190 12.24 7.28 10.29
CA VAL A 190 12.22 6.50 9.03
C VAL A 190 13.62 6.38 8.41
N GLN A 191 14.41 7.45 8.43
CA GLN A 191 15.77 7.42 7.87
C GLN A 191 16.66 6.33 8.49
N ARG A 192 16.44 5.99 9.77
CA ARG A 192 17.32 5.15 10.60
C ARG A 192 16.66 3.86 11.10
N GLY A 193 15.34 3.76 10.98
CA GLY A 193 14.54 2.66 11.50
C GLY A 193 14.42 1.51 10.51
N LEU A 194 13.28 0.81 10.58
CA LEU A 194 13.04 -0.41 9.81
C LEU A 194 13.22 -0.14 8.31
N PRO A 195 13.97 -0.96 7.58
CA PRO A 195 14.06 -0.88 6.12
C PRO A 195 12.67 -0.83 5.48
N LEU A 196 12.41 0.21 4.68
CA LEU A 196 11.13 0.45 4.02
C LEU A 196 11.32 0.67 2.52
N LEU A 197 10.65 -0.17 1.74
CA LEU A 197 10.43 0.00 0.31
C LEU A 197 9.01 0.44 0.01
N VAL A 198 8.89 1.42 -0.87
CA VAL A 198 7.63 2.01 -1.26
C VAL A 198 7.40 1.76 -2.75
N SER A 199 6.29 1.11 -3.08
CA SER A 199 5.85 0.94 -4.47
C SER A 199 5.26 2.25 -5.00
N VAL A 200 5.82 2.77 -6.09
CA VAL A 200 5.36 3.99 -6.77
C VAL A 200 5.25 3.75 -8.27
N PHE A 201 4.29 4.39 -8.93
CA PHE A 201 4.10 4.27 -10.37
C PHE A 201 4.63 5.51 -11.11
N PRO A 202 5.61 5.38 -12.03
CA PRO A 202 6.10 6.50 -12.83
C PRO A 202 4.99 7.09 -13.72
N SER A 203 4.55 8.29 -13.38
CA SER A 203 3.47 8.99 -14.06
C SER A 203 4.00 9.77 -15.26
N VAL A 204 3.23 9.80 -16.35
CA VAL A 204 3.50 10.77 -17.43
C VAL A 204 2.89 12.12 -17.07
N ASP A 205 3.73 13.16 -17.08
CA ASP A 205 3.27 14.54 -16.93
C ASP A 205 2.35 14.91 -18.11
N PRO A 206 1.10 15.36 -17.87
CA PRO A 206 0.22 15.84 -18.92
C PRO A 206 0.72 17.12 -19.62
N SER A 207 1.75 17.80 -19.11
CA SER A 207 2.39 18.96 -19.74
C SER A 207 3.28 18.59 -20.95
N ILE A 208 3.54 17.30 -21.18
CA ILE A 208 4.25 16.82 -22.37
C ILE A 208 3.35 17.08 -23.58
N GLY A 209 3.61 18.21 -24.25
CA GLY A 209 2.82 18.74 -25.35
C GLY A 209 2.51 17.71 -26.45
N GLY A 210 1.27 17.71 -26.92
CA GLY A 210 0.80 16.89 -28.04
C GLY A 210 -0.62 16.34 -27.87
N ILE A 211 -1.10 16.17 -26.64
CA ILE A 211 -2.41 15.52 -26.36
C ILE A 211 -3.61 16.41 -26.72
N GLU A 212 -3.46 17.73 -26.70
CA GLU A 212 -4.49 18.68 -27.20
C GLU A 212 -4.87 18.45 -28.68
N ARG A 213 -4.03 17.77 -29.45
CA ARG A 213 -4.29 17.43 -30.85
C ARG A 213 -5.12 16.15 -31.03
N PHE A 214 -5.17 15.29 -30.01
CA PHE A 214 -5.82 13.97 -30.05
C PHE A 214 -7.28 14.02 -29.64
N PHE A 215 -7.61 14.84 -28.65
CA PHE A 215 -8.99 15.14 -28.29
C PHE A 215 -9.32 16.49 -28.92
N ARG A 216 -10.20 16.54 -29.94
CA ARG A 216 -10.76 17.79 -30.50
C ARG A 216 -11.61 18.48 -29.42
N LEU A 217 -10.98 19.01 -28.37
CA LEU A 217 -11.63 19.85 -27.39
C LEU A 217 -11.77 21.25 -28.00
N PRO A 218 -12.97 21.85 -27.97
CA PRO A 218 -13.21 23.13 -28.62
C PRO A 218 -12.30 24.20 -28.01
N ARG A 219 -11.46 24.82 -28.86
CA ARG A 219 -10.71 26.03 -28.51
C ARG A 219 -11.71 27.13 -28.19
N LYS A 220 -11.76 27.56 -26.93
CA LYS A 220 -12.33 28.86 -26.58
C LYS A 220 -11.16 29.79 -26.25
N ASP A 221 -10.96 30.78 -27.11
CA ASP A 221 -9.96 31.83 -26.92
C ASP A 221 -10.46 32.81 -25.85
N GLY A 222 -9.65 33.05 -24.79
CA GLY A 222 -9.97 33.99 -23.71
C GLY A 222 -8.89 34.06 -22.62
N PRO A 223 -8.86 35.13 -21.80
CA PRO A 223 -7.77 35.43 -20.86
C PRO A 223 -7.73 34.53 -19.61
N ASP A 224 -8.68 33.62 -19.43
CA ASP A 224 -8.76 32.66 -18.30
C ASP A 224 -7.87 31.42 -18.47
N ARG A 225 -6.66 31.61 -19.02
CA ARG A 225 -5.73 30.54 -19.39
C ARG A 225 -5.18 29.73 -18.20
N ALA A 226 -5.48 30.12 -16.96
CA ALA A 226 -4.83 29.59 -15.76
C ALA A 226 -5.68 28.63 -14.89
N ILE A 227 -6.96 28.36 -15.21
CA ILE A 227 -7.87 27.74 -14.23
C ILE A 227 -8.46 26.36 -14.63
N LEU A 228 -8.28 25.85 -15.85
CA LEU A 228 -9.07 24.67 -16.31
C LEU A 228 -8.37 23.60 -17.16
N HIS A 229 -7.07 23.34 -16.98
CA HIS A 229 -6.40 22.16 -17.57
C HIS A 229 -5.95 21.10 -16.54
N PRO A 230 -6.90 20.33 -15.98
CA PRO A 230 -6.64 18.95 -15.58
C PRO A 230 -7.63 18.01 -16.30
N ARG A 231 -7.32 16.72 -16.53
CA ARG A 231 -8.25 15.56 -16.29
C ARG A 231 -8.04 14.23 -17.02
N PHE A 232 -6.97 13.96 -17.79
CA PHE A 232 -6.79 12.60 -18.39
C PHE A 232 -5.46 11.88 -18.14
N GLY A 233 -4.43 12.53 -17.56
CA GLY A 233 -3.12 11.88 -17.34
C GLY A 233 -3.18 10.62 -16.46
N TRP A 234 -4.04 10.64 -15.42
CA TRP A 234 -4.26 9.47 -14.56
C TRP A 234 -4.87 8.28 -15.32
N ALA A 235 -5.72 8.52 -16.33
CA ALA A 235 -6.35 7.47 -17.11
C ALA A 235 -5.31 6.78 -18.01
N LEU A 236 -4.40 7.56 -18.58
CA LEU A 236 -3.26 7.03 -19.34
C LEU A 236 -2.35 6.18 -18.44
N ASP A 237 -2.05 6.62 -17.22
CA ASP A 237 -1.26 5.84 -16.27
C ASP A 237 -1.93 4.51 -15.90
N VAL A 238 -3.24 4.51 -15.66
CA VAL A 238 -4.01 3.28 -15.44
C VAL A 238 -3.93 2.34 -16.64
N VAL A 239 -4.11 2.87 -17.86
CA VAL A 239 -4.00 2.06 -19.08
C VAL A 239 -2.59 1.49 -19.24
N ARG A 240 -1.56 2.30 -18.97
CA ARG A 240 -0.16 1.90 -19.02
C ARG A 240 0.12 0.74 -18.07
N GLY A 241 -0.33 0.85 -16.81
CA GLY A 241 -0.15 -0.22 -15.82
C GLY A 241 -0.91 -1.49 -16.18
N TRP A 242 -2.22 -1.39 -16.42
CA TRP A 242 -3.09 -2.57 -16.51
C TRP A 242 -3.04 -3.28 -17.86
N PHE A 243 -2.85 -2.54 -18.96
CA PHE A 243 -2.96 -3.09 -20.31
C PHE A 243 -1.66 -3.07 -21.08
N LEU A 244 -0.73 -2.16 -20.76
CA LEU A 244 0.54 -2.04 -21.48
C LEU A 244 1.73 -2.60 -20.69
N GLY A 245 1.51 -3.13 -19.49
CA GLY A 245 2.54 -3.77 -18.68
C GLY A 245 3.60 -2.80 -18.13
N ALA A 246 3.30 -1.50 -18.04
CA ALA A 246 4.20 -0.55 -17.39
C ALA A 246 4.36 -0.93 -15.91
N LYS A 247 5.60 -0.98 -15.44
CA LYS A 247 5.93 -1.47 -14.10
C LYS A 247 5.91 -0.36 -13.07
N ALA A 248 5.59 -0.72 -11.83
CA ALA A 248 5.92 0.10 -10.67
C ALA A 248 7.44 0.13 -10.46
N GLU A 249 7.90 1.16 -9.76
CA GLU A 249 9.24 1.25 -9.20
C GLU A 249 9.15 1.08 -7.69
N TRP A 250 10.15 0.44 -7.10
CA TRP A 250 10.28 0.35 -5.66
C TRP A 250 11.38 1.29 -5.20
N ILE A 251 11.04 2.19 -4.28
CA ILE A 251 11.96 3.19 -3.76
C ILE A 251 12.23 2.89 -2.29
N ARG A 252 13.50 2.64 -1.96
CA ARG A 252 13.94 2.59 -0.56
C ARG A 252 14.03 3.99 0.00
N VAL A 253 13.29 4.24 1.08
CA VAL A 253 13.20 5.59 1.66
C VAL A 253 14.20 5.84 2.79
N ASN A 254 14.75 4.79 3.43
CA ASN A 254 15.74 4.98 4.50
C ASN A 254 16.99 5.70 3.98
N SER A 255 17.67 6.44 4.85
CA SER A 255 18.85 7.24 4.52
C SER A 255 18.67 8.31 3.42
N GLN A 256 17.44 8.58 3.00
CA GLN A 256 17.11 9.65 2.04
C GLN A 256 16.71 10.94 2.74
N PRO A 257 16.82 12.13 2.12
CA PRO A 257 16.34 13.39 2.71
C PRO A 257 14.86 13.35 3.10
N LYS A 258 14.46 14.09 4.15
CA LYS A 258 13.08 14.11 4.66
C LYS A 258 12.04 14.38 3.58
N GLU A 259 12.27 15.38 2.74
CA GLU A 259 11.36 15.74 1.65
C GLU A 259 11.20 14.58 0.64
N PHE A 260 12.29 13.86 0.37
CA PHE A 260 12.25 12.68 -0.50
C PHE A 260 11.39 11.58 0.12
N ILE A 261 11.58 11.27 1.41
CA ILE A 261 10.78 10.26 2.13
C ILE A 261 9.31 10.65 2.11
N HIS A 262 9.01 11.89 2.52
CA HIS A 262 7.67 12.44 2.58
C HIS A 262 6.96 12.32 1.23
N ASN A 263 7.57 12.83 0.16
CA ASN A 263 6.97 12.82 -1.17
C ASN A 263 6.86 11.41 -1.74
N THR A 264 7.78 10.49 -1.41
CA THR A 264 7.72 9.09 -1.86
C THR A 264 6.54 8.34 -1.22
N VAL A 265 6.36 8.46 0.10
CA VAL A 265 5.24 7.82 0.81
C VAL A 265 3.91 8.38 0.30
N LEU A 266 3.80 9.70 0.13
CA LEU A 266 2.59 10.33 -0.41
C LEU A 266 2.37 10.01 -1.90
N ALA A 267 3.42 9.87 -2.69
CA ALA A 267 3.29 9.42 -4.09
C ALA A 267 2.63 8.05 -4.15
N SER A 268 3.05 7.13 -3.28
CA SER A 268 2.47 5.79 -3.20
C SER A 268 0.99 5.82 -2.82
N ALA A 269 0.54 6.77 -2.00
CA ALA A 269 -0.86 6.94 -1.64
C ALA A 269 -1.66 7.86 -2.60
N ALA A 270 -1.03 8.39 -3.66
CA ALA A 270 -1.63 9.33 -4.59
C ALA A 270 -2.57 8.62 -5.60
N LEU A 271 -3.74 8.20 -5.10
CA LEU A 271 -4.76 7.49 -5.86
C LEU A 271 -5.17 8.28 -7.13
N PRO A 272 -5.28 7.62 -8.29
CA PRO A 272 -5.84 8.21 -9.51
C PRO A 272 -7.18 8.91 -9.24
N ILE A 273 -7.42 10.04 -9.92
CA ILE A 273 -8.64 10.89 -9.80
C ILE A 273 -8.70 11.65 -8.47
N VAL A 274 -8.37 10.99 -7.37
CA VAL A 274 -8.55 11.47 -6.00
C VAL A 274 -7.45 12.45 -5.59
N MET A 275 -6.20 12.14 -5.93
CA MET A 275 -5.05 12.91 -5.47
C MET A 275 -4.13 13.33 -6.62
N PRO A 276 -3.50 14.51 -6.52
CA PRO A 276 -2.47 14.91 -7.47
C PRO A 276 -1.25 13.98 -7.36
N PRO A 277 -0.52 13.76 -8.47
CA PRO A 277 0.75 13.05 -8.41
C PRO A 277 1.77 13.84 -7.59
N ARG A 278 2.82 13.17 -7.11
CA ARG A 278 3.91 13.81 -6.34
C ARG A 278 5.21 13.79 -7.13
N VAL A 279 6.06 14.78 -6.90
CA VAL A 279 7.39 14.84 -7.49
C VAL A 279 8.40 14.29 -6.47
N VAL A 280 9.17 13.29 -6.90
CA VAL A 280 10.25 12.67 -6.11
C VAL A 280 11.50 12.74 -6.96
N ASP A 281 12.51 13.48 -6.51
CA ASP A 281 13.79 13.67 -7.21
C ASP A 281 13.62 14.07 -8.69
N GLY A 282 12.74 15.05 -8.94
CA GLY A 282 12.45 15.55 -10.29
C GLY A 282 11.60 14.64 -11.18
N ARG A 283 11.19 13.46 -10.71
CA ARG A 283 10.30 12.53 -11.43
C ARG A 283 8.89 12.55 -10.84
N VAL A 284 7.88 12.43 -11.70
CA VAL A 284 6.47 12.45 -11.29
C VAL A 284 5.99 11.04 -11.02
N TYR A 285 5.40 10.82 -9.85
CA TYR A 285 4.92 9.51 -9.39
C TYR A 285 3.47 9.54 -8.90
N ARG A 286 2.83 8.37 -9.00
CA ARG A 286 1.48 8.06 -8.50
C ARG A 286 1.50 6.77 -7.68
N ASP A 287 0.31 6.39 -7.22
CA ASP A 287 0.08 5.16 -6.48
C ASP A 287 0.65 3.93 -7.21
N GLY A 288 1.56 3.22 -6.53
CA GLY A 288 2.21 2.02 -7.05
C GLY A 288 1.24 0.87 -7.31
N GLY A 289 0.10 0.85 -6.60
CA GLY A 289 -0.98 -0.13 -6.77
C GLY A 289 -1.63 -0.14 -8.16
N ILE A 290 -1.31 0.84 -9.02
CA ILE A 290 -1.63 0.80 -10.45
C ILE A 290 -1.00 -0.40 -11.13
N ALA A 291 0.25 -0.75 -10.79
CA ALA A 291 0.98 -1.84 -11.45
C ALA A 291 1.42 -2.93 -10.48
N ASP A 292 1.72 -2.57 -9.23
CA ASP A 292 2.16 -3.49 -8.19
C ASP A 292 1.58 -3.10 -6.83
N ASN A 293 0.45 -3.74 -6.51
CA ASN A 293 -0.30 -3.50 -5.27
C ASN A 293 0.20 -4.36 -4.10
N LEU A 294 1.12 -5.29 -4.35
CA LEU A 294 1.66 -6.22 -3.35
C LEU A 294 3.15 -6.42 -3.66
N PRO A 295 4.02 -5.48 -3.24
CA PRO A 295 5.40 -5.40 -3.72
C PRO A 295 6.33 -6.43 -3.05
N VAL A 296 6.03 -7.71 -3.19
CA VAL A 296 6.83 -8.83 -2.65
C VAL A 296 8.23 -8.82 -3.25
N GLY A 297 8.34 -8.68 -4.57
CA GLY A 297 9.63 -8.64 -5.26
C GLY A 297 10.55 -7.50 -4.84
N ALA A 298 9.99 -6.44 -4.24
CA ALA A 298 10.78 -5.34 -3.69
C ALA A 298 11.73 -5.82 -2.59
N LEU A 299 11.32 -6.81 -1.77
CA LEU A 299 12.10 -7.29 -0.64
C LEU A 299 13.41 -7.97 -1.03
N ALA A 300 13.54 -8.46 -2.27
CA ALA A 300 14.80 -8.98 -2.79
C ALA A 300 15.93 -7.95 -2.78
N GLU A 301 15.60 -6.64 -2.71
CA GLU A 301 16.57 -5.56 -2.67
C GLU A 301 17.06 -5.22 -1.26
N LEU A 302 16.36 -5.62 -0.19
CA LEU A 302 16.63 -5.14 1.17
C LEU A 302 17.46 -6.08 2.02
N VAL A 303 17.25 -7.39 1.92
CA VAL A 303 17.74 -8.35 2.93
C VAL A 303 17.78 -9.78 2.39
N ASP A 304 18.69 -10.59 2.95
CA ASP A 304 18.69 -12.06 2.82
C ASP A 304 17.59 -12.67 3.70
N VAL A 305 16.33 -12.36 3.36
CA VAL A 305 15.17 -12.88 4.06
C VAL A 305 14.59 -14.05 3.28
N SER A 306 14.66 -15.22 3.89
CA SER A 306 14.05 -16.45 3.43
C SER A 306 12.52 -16.41 3.55
N ARG A 307 11.99 -15.69 4.56
CA ARG A 307 10.59 -15.76 4.99
C ARG A 307 9.85 -14.43 4.97
N VAL A 308 8.73 -14.38 4.25
CA VAL A 308 7.97 -13.16 4.03
C VAL A 308 6.54 -13.34 4.49
N VAL A 309 6.10 -12.50 5.43
CA VAL A 309 4.68 -12.38 5.79
C VAL A 309 4.01 -11.38 4.87
N VAL A 310 2.95 -11.81 4.20
CA VAL A 310 2.26 -11.03 3.18
C VAL A 310 0.84 -10.73 3.65
N VAL A 311 0.51 -9.44 3.79
CA VAL A 311 -0.81 -9.01 4.27
C VAL A 311 -1.68 -8.56 3.11
N HIS A 312 -2.61 -9.42 2.73
CA HIS A 312 -3.56 -9.17 1.65
C HIS A 312 -4.73 -8.32 2.15
N LEU A 313 -5.34 -7.57 1.25
CA LEU A 313 -6.60 -6.84 1.49
C LEU A 313 -7.76 -7.39 0.65
N LYS A 314 -7.54 -8.55 0.04
CA LYS A 314 -8.52 -9.32 -0.75
C LYS A 314 -8.41 -10.79 -0.37
N PRO A 315 -9.50 -11.58 -0.44
CA PRO A 315 -9.53 -12.98 -0.04
C PRO A 315 -8.90 -13.91 -1.10
N TYR A 316 -7.88 -13.43 -1.80
CA TYR A 316 -7.15 -14.16 -2.83
C TYR A 316 -5.75 -13.56 -2.99
N PRO A 317 -4.78 -14.39 -3.40
CA PRO A 317 -3.41 -13.95 -3.62
C PRO A 317 -3.32 -12.90 -4.72
N LEU A 318 -2.44 -11.91 -4.54
CA LEU A 318 -2.16 -10.84 -5.49
C LEU A 318 -0.71 -10.90 -5.97
N PHE A 319 -0.25 -12.09 -6.34
CA PHE A 319 1.14 -12.30 -6.74
C PHE A 319 1.44 -11.76 -8.13
N ASN A 320 2.62 -11.17 -8.27
CA ASN A 320 3.18 -10.85 -9.57
C ASN A 320 3.98 -12.06 -10.06
N PRO A 321 3.73 -12.59 -11.27
CA PRO A 321 4.51 -13.72 -11.82
C PRO A 321 6.01 -13.46 -11.95
N ALA A 322 6.44 -12.19 -11.85
CA ALA A 322 7.84 -11.80 -11.84
C ALA A 322 8.47 -11.77 -10.44
N ASP A 323 7.70 -12.05 -9.39
CA ASP A 323 8.22 -12.08 -8.02
C ASP A 323 9.17 -13.27 -7.81
N PRO A 324 10.24 -13.08 -7.02
CA PRO A 324 11.12 -14.18 -6.59
C PRO A 324 10.37 -15.24 -5.78
N ASP A 325 10.90 -16.46 -5.81
CA ASP A 325 10.41 -17.57 -5.00
C ASP A 325 10.86 -17.40 -3.54
N PHE A 326 9.97 -16.88 -2.70
CA PHE A 326 10.16 -16.68 -1.27
C PHE A 326 9.35 -17.71 -0.47
N ASN A 327 9.75 -18.01 0.77
CA ASN A 327 8.87 -18.70 1.71
C ASN A 327 7.78 -17.73 2.19
N LEU A 328 6.64 -17.73 1.50
CA LEU A 328 5.53 -16.82 1.76
C LEU A 328 4.59 -17.36 2.83
N ILE A 329 4.30 -16.52 3.81
CA ILE A 329 3.26 -16.73 4.81
C ILE A 329 2.16 -15.69 4.56
N GLU A 330 1.08 -16.13 3.93
CA GLU A 330 -0.02 -15.24 3.54
C GLU A 330 -1.00 -15.06 4.70
N ILE A 331 -1.38 -13.79 4.94
CA ILE A 331 -2.50 -13.42 5.81
C ILE A 331 -3.58 -12.83 4.91
N MET A 332 -4.65 -13.57 4.72
CA MET A 332 -5.77 -13.19 3.87
C MET A 332 -7.03 -12.93 4.69
N PRO A 333 -7.87 -11.96 4.30
CA PRO A 333 -9.19 -11.80 4.87
C PRO A 333 -10.02 -13.09 4.79
N SER A 334 -10.46 -13.64 5.93
CA SER A 334 -11.34 -14.82 5.96
C SER A 334 -12.72 -14.55 5.35
N ARG A 335 -13.11 -13.28 5.30
CA ARG A 335 -14.33 -12.78 4.66
C ARG A 335 -14.00 -11.60 3.75
N PRO A 336 -14.80 -11.35 2.69
CA PRO A 336 -14.65 -10.15 1.88
C PRO A 336 -14.67 -8.91 2.76
N LEU A 337 -13.63 -8.09 2.66
CA LEU A 337 -13.58 -6.85 3.43
C LEU A 337 -14.68 -5.91 2.95
N ASN A 338 -14.93 -5.80 1.64
CA ASN A 338 -15.87 -4.81 1.10
C ASN A 338 -17.35 -5.11 1.42
N PRO A 339 -18.19 -4.07 1.57
CA PRO A 339 -19.64 -4.24 1.50
C PRO A 339 -20.05 -5.00 0.24
N GLY A 340 -21.14 -5.76 0.31
CA GLY A 340 -21.73 -6.40 -0.86
C GLY A 340 -22.33 -5.38 -1.83
N GLY A 341 -22.61 -5.81 -3.07
CA GLY A 341 -23.25 -4.97 -4.09
C GLY A 341 -22.30 -4.40 -5.15
N PRO A 342 -22.83 -3.78 -6.22
CA PRO A 342 -22.09 -3.46 -7.44
C PRO A 342 -21.00 -2.39 -7.25
N ILE A 343 -21.12 -1.54 -6.23
CA ILE A 343 -20.15 -0.47 -5.92
C ILE A 343 -19.45 -0.67 -4.57
N GLY A 344 -19.69 -1.81 -3.92
CA GLY A 344 -19.16 -2.14 -2.59
C GLY A 344 -17.63 -2.07 -2.51
N GLY A 345 -16.95 -2.43 -3.59
CA GLY A 345 -15.49 -2.32 -3.68
C GLY A 345 -14.96 -0.89 -3.62
N LEU A 346 -15.68 0.06 -4.25
CA LEU A 346 -15.31 1.47 -4.29
C LEU A 346 -15.68 2.17 -2.98
N THR A 347 -16.85 1.85 -2.41
CA THR A 347 -17.27 2.41 -1.11
C THR A 347 -16.37 1.90 0.01
N GLY A 348 -16.01 0.63 0.01
CA GLY A 348 -15.08 0.04 0.98
C GLY A 348 -13.66 0.60 0.93
N LEU A 349 -13.25 1.24 -0.17
CA LEU A 349 -11.95 1.94 -0.27
C LEU A 349 -11.92 3.25 0.52
N VAL A 350 -13.08 3.91 0.68
CA VAL A 350 -13.18 5.27 1.24
C VAL A 350 -14.02 5.35 2.51
N ASP A 351 -14.63 4.24 2.93
CA ASP A 351 -15.37 4.18 4.19
C ASP A 351 -14.43 4.06 5.38
N LEU A 352 -14.15 5.21 5.98
CA LEU A 352 -13.29 5.39 7.13
C LEU A 352 -14.07 5.50 8.45
N SER A 353 -15.34 5.08 8.48
CA SER A 353 -16.17 5.23 9.68
C SER A 353 -15.60 4.53 10.92
N PRO A 354 -15.87 5.03 12.15
CA PRO A 354 -15.44 4.38 13.39
C PRO A 354 -15.78 2.90 13.46
N ASP A 355 -17.04 2.54 13.16
CA ASP A 355 -17.51 1.15 13.24
C ASP A 355 -16.78 0.27 12.21
N ARG A 356 -16.51 0.83 11.03
CA ARG A 356 -15.81 0.13 9.95
C ARG A 356 -14.32 -0.07 10.25
N VAL A 357 -13.64 0.96 10.71
CA VAL A 357 -12.22 0.91 11.08
C VAL A 357 -12.01 -0.09 12.22
N ALA A 358 -12.84 -0.03 13.25
CA ALA A 358 -12.79 -0.99 14.36
C ALA A 358 -13.00 -2.43 13.88
N ALA A 359 -14.03 -2.67 13.04
CA ALA A 359 -14.30 -4.01 12.51
C ALA A 359 -13.18 -4.55 11.62
N LEU A 360 -12.52 -3.69 10.83
CA LEU A 360 -11.36 -4.07 10.02
C LEU A 360 -10.15 -4.42 10.90
N CYS A 361 -9.86 -3.61 11.90
CA CYS A 361 -8.77 -3.86 12.83
C CYS A 361 -8.98 -5.18 13.57
N GLU A 362 -10.19 -5.46 14.04
CA GLU A 362 -10.45 -6.74 14.73
C GLU A 362 -10.35 -7.93 13.78
N ALA A 363 -10.92 -7.82 12.57
CA ALA A 363 -10.81 -8.89 11.57
C ALA A 363 -9.35 -9.20 11.19
N GLY A 364 -8.51 -8.16 11.07
CA GLY A 364 -7.08 -8.35 10.78
C GLY A 364 -6.34 -9.06 11.90
N TYR A 365 -6.69 -8.76 13.15
CA TYR A 365 -6.13 -9.45 14.31
C TYR A 365 -6.56 -10.92 14.37
N GLU A 366 -7.86 -11.20 14.21
CA GLU A 366 -8.41 -12.57 14.22
C GLU A 366 -7.82 -13.43 13.10
N ASP A 367 -7.77 -12.90 11.88
CA ASP A 367 -7.23 -13.62 10.73
C ASP A 367 -5.73 -13.92 10.89
N ALA A 368 -4.96 -12.95 11.39
CA ALA A 368 -3.55 -13.16 11.71
C ALA A 368 -3.38 -14.23 12.79
N ARG A 369 -4.16 -14.17 13.87
CA ARG A 369 -4.15 -15.17 14.94
C ARG A 369 -4.43 -16.56 14.41
N ASP A 370 -5.46 -16.72 13.60
CA ASP A 370 -5.93 -18.03 13.16
C ASP A 370 -5.02 -18.63 12.08
N GLN A 371 -4.40 -17.80 11.23
CA GLN A 371 -3.53 -18.25 10.13
C GLN A 371 -2.08 -18.44 10.59
N LEU A 372 -1.50 -17.47 11.31
CA LEU A 372 -0.14 -17.59 11.84
C LEU A 372 -0.05 -18.48 13.07
N GLY A 373 -1.10 -18.52 13.90
CA GLY A 373 -1.15 -19.41 15.05
C GLY A 373 -0.95 -20.86 14.65
N ARG A 374 -1.51 -21.29 13.51
CA ARG A 374 -1.27 -22.64 12.96
C ARG A 374 0.17 -22.83 12.52
N VAL A 375 0.71 -21.88 11.75
CA VAL A 375 2.10 -21.94 11.25
C VAL A 375 3.09 -22.03 12.41
N TRP A 376 2.99 -21.12 13.38
CA TRP A 376 3.89 -21.09 14.52
C TRP A 376 3.70 -22.26 15.49
N GLN A 377 2.48 -22.79 15.66
CA GLN A 377 2.26 -24.01 16.44
C GLN A 377 2.94 -25.21 15.78
N HIS A 378 2.77 -25.39 14.46
CA HIS A 378 3.43 -26.46 13.72
C HIS A 378 4.96 -26.35 13.82
N GLU A 379 5.52 -25.15 13.69
CA GLU A 379 6.95 -24.92 13.84
C GLU A 379 7.46 -25.09 15.27
N GLY A 380 6.68 -24.69 16.26
CA GLY A 380 7.00 -24.90 17.67
C GLY A 380 7.08 -26.40 18.00
N ILE A 381 6.12 -27.18 17.51
CA ILE A 381 6.14 -28.66 17.64
C ILE A 381 7.34 -29.25 16.91
N ALA A 382 7.63 -28.82 15.68
CA ALA A 382 8.77 -29.28 14.89
C ALA A 382 10.10 -29.00 15.61
N ARG A 383 10.30 -27.76 16.13
CA ARG A 383 11.50 -27.38 16.88
C ARG A 383 11.67 -28.18 18.18
N ILE A 384 10.58 -28.47 18.90
CA ILE A 384 10.63 -29.33 20.10
C ILE A 384 11.03 -30.76 19.71
N ALA A 385 10.52 -31.27 18.58
CA ALA A 385 10.85 -32.61 18.09
C ALA A 385 12.33 -32.71 17.66
N GLU A 386 12.84 -31.73 16.92
CA GLU A 386 14.26 -31.62 16.54
C GLU A 386 15.16 -31.50 17.78
N PHE A 387 14.84 -30.61 18.72
CA PHE A 387 15.60 -30.47 19.96
C PHE A 387 15.64 -31.79 20.75
N THR A 388 14.52 -32.51 20.82
CA THR A 388 14.44 -33.82 21.50
C THR A 388 15.26 -34.88 20.78
N ALA A 389 15.31 -34.84 19.45
CA ALA A 389 16.12 -35.72 18.62
C ALA A 389 17.63 -35.43 18.80
N ASP A 390 18.05 -34.18 18.71
CA ASP A 390 19.44 -33.75 18.91
C ASP A 390 19.92 -34.04 20.33
N PHE A 391 19.07 -33.79 21.34
CA PHE A 391 19.37 -34.13 22.72
C PHE A 391 19.51 -35.65 22.92
N ARG A 392 18.68 -36.46 22.26
CA ARG A 392 18.82 -37.93 22.28
C ARG A 392 20.11 -38.38 21.62
N THR A 393 20.46 -37.83 20.46
CA THR A 393 21.69 -38.19 19.73
C THR A 393 22.93 -37.79 20.54
N GLY A 394 22.94 -36.59 21.12
CA GLY A 394 24.02 -36.13 22.00
C GLY A 394 24.14 -36.94 23.29
N ALA A 395 23.01 -37.37 23.88
CA ALA A 395 23.03 -38.25 25.04
C ALA A 395 23.53 -39.68 24.72
N ILE A 396 23.27 -40.19 23.51
CA ILE A 396 23.80 -41.48 23.04
C ILE A 396 25.32 -41.39 22.80
N ASP A 397 25.79 -40.28 22.21
CA ASP A 397 27.22 -40.03 22.00
C ASP A 397 27.99 -39.83 23.31
N GLU A 398 27.38 -39.17 24.33
CA GLU A 398 28.00 -38.98 25.65
C GLU A 398 28.01 -40.24 26.52
N LEU A 399 27.00 -41.12 26.37
CA LEU A 399 26.90 -42.34 27.19
C LEU A 399 27.73 -43.51 26.65
N GLY A 400 28.21 -43.43 25.40
CA GLY A 400 28.94 -44.50 24.74
C GLY A 400 28.05 -45.72 24.51
N GLU A 401 27.93 -46.15 23.25
CA GLU A 401 27.15 -47.35 22.87
C GLU A 401 27.38 -48.52 23.84
N PRO A 402 26.31 -49.10 24.45
CA PRO A 402 26.47 -50.30 25.24
C PRO A 402 26.90 -51.45 24.33
N ARG A 403 28.11 -51.97 24.55
CA ARG A 403 28.66 -53.14 23.84
C ARG A 403 27.84 -54.40 24.03
#